data_AF-A0A7J4LGN3-F1
#
_entry.id   AF-A0A7J4LGN3-F1
#
_cell.length_a   1.000
_cell.length_b   1.000
_cell.length_c   1.000
_cell.angle_alpha   90.00
_cell.angle_beta   90.00
_cell.angle_gamma   90.00
#
_symmetry.space_group_name_H-M   'P 1'
#
loop_
_entity.id
_entity.type
_entity.pdbx_description
1 polymer ?
#
loop_
_entity_poly.entity_id
_entity_poly.type
_entity_poly.pdbx_seq_one_letter_code
_entity_poly.pdbx_strand_id
1 'polypeptide(L)'
;MQDADFDDADFDDADYDDEEDSISEYSHLFHQIEWYHQSFYNLVVILDYFMSYAKGFRKLREMGASIVFPEIVNNKGVRLCDIREAVNPLLYAGTNIPNPKIPNDILSSEFSTLRLITGENEYGKSFYIMARGIFQAFGQAGLPVIAKSARMTLVDKILANIGLTHDVLHAKSTYKVINSTTYELAKLARGRSLMILDEPTSGTYDLKAVVQGKAYIEGIAEAGNEAWVVTHHLELAETAKRYPNAEVLTTETRDGKPTYRIVSGIFQPTEATVHLDYPKEMLRASMSGDYATRLRKLMEKEGISAEHRERLENMLGRIEIKS
;
A
#
# COMPACT_ATOMS: atom_id res chain seq x y z
N MET A 1 79.92 6.95 46.10
CA MET A 1 79.67 7.76 47.30
C MET A 1 78.19 7.62 47.59
N GLN A 2 77.92 7.05 48.75
CA GLN A 2 76.63 6.77 49.40
C GLN A 2 75.80 5.56 48.94
N ASP A 3 75.79 4.62 49.88
CA ASP A 3 74.99 3.42 50.07
C ASP A 3 73.50 3.72 50.26
N ALA A 4 72.67 2.74 49.91
CA ALA A 4 71.50 2.38 50.70
C ALA A 4 71.15 0.92 50.39
N ASP A 5 71.44 0.04 51.36
CA ASP A 5 70.97 -1.32 51.45
C ASP A 5 69.44 -1.38 51.30
N PHE A 6 68.95 -2.24 50.42
CA PHE A 6 67.59 -2.76 50.50
C PHE A 6 67.71 -4.25 50.79
N ASP A 7 67.29 -4.61 52.01
CA ASP A 7 67.14 -5.96 52.51
C ASP A 7 66.45 -6.87 51.49
N ASP A 8 67.06 -8.03 51.29
CA ASP A 8 66.45 -9.23 50.72
C ASP A 8 65.20 -9.59 51.55
N ALA A 9 64.03 -9.16 51.09
CA ALA A 9 62.77 -9.75 51.49
C ALA A 9 62.50 -10.91 50.52
N ASP A 10 62.77 -12.12 50.99
CA ASP A 10 62.24 -13.38 50.44
C ASP A 10 60.74 -13.21 50.17
N PHE A 11 60.37 -12.99 48.90
CA PHE A 11 59.02 -13.23 48.42
C PHE A 11 59.07 -14.53 47.65
N ASP A 12 58.44 -15.55 48.23
CA ASP A 12 58.18 -16.86 47.64
C ASP A 12 57.76 -16.73 46.16
N ASP A 13 58.59 -17.23 45.26
CA ASP A 13 58.28 -17.44 43.83
C ASP A 13 57.29 -18.62 43.61
N ALA A 14 56.50 -18.98 44.63
CA ALA A 14 55.64 -20.18 44.61
C ALA A 14 54.19 -19.90 44.17
N ASP A 15 53.76 -18.63 44.04
CA ASP A 15 52.36 -18.27 43.79
C ASP A 15 52.06 -17.78 42.34
N TYR A 16 53.05 -17.71 41.44
CA TYR A 16 52.85 -17.18 40.08
C TYR A 16 52.50 -18.23 39.01
N ASP A 17 52.77 -19.52 39.22
CA ASP A 17 52.46 -20.59 38.25
C ASP A 17 50.97 -21.01 38.29
N ASP A 18 50.31 -20.91 39.45
CA ASP A 18 48.89 -21.33 39.60
C ASP A 18 47.89 -20.35 38.94
N GLU A 19 48.23 -19.06 38.82
CA GLU A 19 47.33 -18.06 38.21
C GLU A 19 47.25 -18.20 36.68
N GLU A 20 48.37 -18.46 35.97
CA GLU A 20 48.35 -18.66 34.51
C GLU A 20 47.62 -19.96 34.10
N ASP A 21 47.81 -21.04 34.85
CA ASP A 21 47.10 -22.31 34.62
C ASP A 21 45.59 -22.17 34.90
N SER A 22 45.21 -21.41 35.94
CA SER A 22 43.80 -21.14 36.22
C SER A 22 43.13 -20.30 35.11
N ILE A 23 43.81 -19.26 34.60
CA ILE A 23 43.28 -18.42 33.50
C ILE A 23 43.12 -19.23 32.22
N SER A 24 44.05 -20.15 31.95
CA SER A 24 43.99 -21.10 30.84
C SER A 24 42.81 -22.07 30.96
N GLU A 25 42.57 -22.64 32.14
CA GLU A 25 41.39 -23.49 32.41
C GLU A 25 40.08 -22.72 32.28
N TYR A 26 39.99 -21.51 32.83
CA TYR A 26 38.80 -20.65 32.70
C TYR A 26 38.54 -20.24 31.26
N SER A 27 39.58 -19.97 30.46
CA SER A 27 39.45 -19.67 29.03
C SER A 27 38.92 -20.88 28.25
N HIS A 28 39.42 -22.08 28.54
CA HIS A 28 38.94 -23.30 27.91
C HIS A 28 37.48 -23.60 28.27
N LEU A 29 37.12 -23.45 29.55
CA LEU A 29 35.73 -23.59 30.02
C LEU A 29 34.81 -22.55 29.36
N PHE A 30 35.26 -21.29 29.24
CA PHE A 30 34.49 -20.24 28.60
C PHE A 30 34.20 -20.56 27.13
N HIS A 31 35.20 -21.00 26.36
CA HIS A 31 35.00 -21.41 24.96
C HIS A 31 34.10 -22.64 24.81
N GLN A 32 34.15 -23.59 25.76
CA GLN A 32 33.22 -24.72 25.76
C GLN A 32 31.76 -24.28 25.98
N ILE A 33 31.53 -23.24 26.80
CA ILE A 33 30.18 -22.75 27.14
C ILE A 33 29.68 -21.69 26.12
N GLU A 34 30.58 -20.95 25.47
CA GLU A 34 30.27 -19.88 24.51
C GLU A 34 29.32 -20.34 23.40
N TRP A 35 29.54 -21.54 22.84
CA TRP A 35 28.65 -22.12 21.82
C TRP A 35 27.23 -22.41 22.35
N TYR A 36 27.12 -22.89 23.59
CA TYR A 36 25.82 -23.11 24.25
C TYR A 36 25.13 -21.78 24.55
N HIS A 37 25.86 -20.75 24.98
CA HIS A 37 25.32 -19.40 25.20
C HIS A 37 24.74 -18.80 23.92
N GLN A 38 25.47 -18.88 22.80
CA GLN A 38 24.99 -18.34 21.53
C GLN A 38 23.75 -19.09 21.02
N SER A 39 23.75 -20.42 21.15
CA SER A 39 22.61 -21.26 20.75
C SER A 39 21.38 -20.98 21.61
N PHE A 40 21.57 -20.86 22.93
CA PHE A 40 20.50 -20.52 23.87
C PHE A 40 19.96 -19.10 23.63
N TYR A 41 20.84 -18.13 23.37
CA TYR A 41 20.45 -16.77 23.04
C TYR A 41 19.56 -16.73 21.79
N ASN A 42 19.96 -17.43 20.72
CA ASN A 42 19.16 -17.51 19.50
C ASN A 42 17.77 -18.13 19.76
N LEU A 43 17.71 -19.17 20.59
CA LEU A 43 16.43 -19.79 20.99
C LEU A 43 15.53 -18.81 21.75
N VAL A 44 16.09 -18.09 22.73
CA VAL A 44 15.35 -17.09 23.51
C VAL A 44 14.82 -15.98 22.61
N VAL A 45 15.63 -15.47 21.68
CA VAL A 45 15.21 -14.44 20.71
C VAL A 45 14.06 -14.94 19.83
N ILE A 46 14.15 -16.16 19.31
CA ILE A 46 13.09 -16.76 18.48
C ILE A 46 11.81 -16.97 19.29
N LEU A 47 11.92 -17.42 20.55
CA LEU A 47 10.78 -17.59 21.43
C LEU A 47 10.11 -16.26 21.76
N ASP A 48 10.89 -15.23 22.10
CA ASP A 48 10.36 -13.91 22.41
C ASP A 48 9.64 -13.27 21.21
N TYR A 49 10.21 -13.44 20.00
CA TYR A 49 9.57 -13.08 18.74
C TYR A 49 8.17 -13.71 18.65
N PHE A 50 8.08 -15.05 18.69
CA PHE A 50 6.78 -15.73 18.52
C PHE A 50 5.80 -15.46 19.67
N MET A 51 6.29 -15.36 20.91
CA MET A 51 5.45 -15.03 22.07
C MET A 51 4.84 -13.64 21.97
N SER A 52 5.62 -12.65 21.49
CA SER A 52 5.15 -11.28 21.29
C SER A 52 4.05 -11.21 20.22
N TYR A 53 4.21 -11.88 19.08
CA TYR A 53 3.13 -11.97 18.08
C TYR A 53 1.91 -12.71 18.62
N ALA A 54 2.09 -13.84 19.31
CA ALA A 54 0.98 -14.61 19.87
C ALA A 54 0.15 -13.79 20.86
N LYS A 55 0.77 -12.88 21.64
CA LYS A 55 0.07 -11.92 22.49
C LYS A 55 -0.71 -10.89 21.66
N GLY A 56 -0.09 -10.31 20.63
CA GLY A 56 -0.73 -9.34 19.74
C GLY A 56 -1.96 -9.90 19.01
N PHE A 57 -1.84 -11.08 18.40
CA PHE A 57 -2.96 -11.74 17.71
C PHE A 57 -4.05 -12.21 18.68
N ARG A 58 -3.73 -12.60 19.92
CA ARG A 58 -4.76 -12.88 20.94
C ARG A 58 -5.63 -11.66 21.22
N LYS A 59 -5.01 -10.49 21.43
CA LYS A 59 -5.73 -9.22 21.60
C LYS A 59 -6.62 -8.90 20.41
N LEU A 60 -6.15 -9.15 19.18
CA LEU A 60 -6.98 -8.99 17.98
C LEU A 60 -8.18 -9.95 17.97
N ARG A 61 -8.02 -11.23 18.37
CA ARG A 61 -9.15 -12.17 18.51
C ARG A 61 -10.17 -11.69 19.55
N GLU A 62 -9.71 -11.17 20.69
CA GLU A 62 -10.58 -10.58 21.72
C GLU A 62 -11.39 -9.38 21.19
N MET A 63 -10.83 -8.64 20.23
CA MET A 63 -11.52 -7.58 19.49
C MET A 63 -12.43 -8.10 18.35
N GLY A 64 -12.63 -9.41 18.25
CA GLY A 64 -13.49 -10.07 17.26
C GLY A 64 -12.84 -10.33 15.89
N ALA A 65 -11.51 -10.22 15.77
CA ALA A 65 -10.81 -10.49 14.52
C ALA A 65 -10.74 -12.00 14.21
N SER A 66 -11.12 -12.39 12.99
CA SER A 66 -10.86 -13.74 12.49
C SER A 66 -9.39 -13.88 12.12
N ILE A 67 -8.70 -14.87 12.66
CA ILE A 67 -7.25 -15.04 12.50
C ILE A 67 -6.93 -16.45 12.07
N VAL A 68 -6.24 -16.56 10.94
CA VAL A 68 -5.89 -17.82 10.27
C VAL A 68 -4.43 -17.80 9.83
N PHE A 69 -3.75 -18.94 9.91
CA PHE A 69 -2.43 -19.09 9.29
C PHE A 69 -2.62 -19.33 7.78
N PRO A 70 -1.95 -18.56 6.92
CA PRO A 70 -2.10 -18.75 5.48
C PRO A 70 -1.47 -20.07 5.03
N GLU A 71 -2.18 -20.78 4.15
CA GLU A 71 -1.61 -21.91 3.40
C GLU A 71 -0.66 -21.35 2.34
N ILE A 72 0.64 -21.61 2.49
CA ILE A 72 1.62 -21.25 1.46
C ILE A 72 1.59 -22.31 0.36
N VAL A 73 1.02 -21.93 -0.79
CA VAL A 73 0.84 -22.83 -1.92
C VAL A 73 2.08 -22.80 -2.82
N ASN A 74 2.74 -23.94 -2.98
CA ASN A 74 3.84 -24.10 -3.94
C ASN A 74 3.33 -24.75 -5.24
N ASN A 75 2.75 -23.95 -6.14
CA ASN A 75 2.08 -24.45 -7.34
C ASN A 75 2.91 -24.34 -8.62
N LYS A 76 4.14 -24.89 -8.63
CA LYS A 76 5.03 -24.93 -9.82
C LYS A 76 5.19 -23.58 -10.54
N GLY A 77 5.01 -22.49 -9.79
CA GLY A 77 5.17 -21.15 -10.27
C GLY A 77 3.94 -20.37 -10.72
N VAL A 78 2.75 -20.96 -10.60
CA VAL A 78 1.47 -20.26 -10.77
C VAL A 78 1.23 -19.38 -9.55
N ARG A 79 0.92 -18.09 -9.78
CA ARG A 79 0.53 -17.14 -8.74
C ARG A 79 -0.88 -17.39 -8.24
N LEU A 80 -1.05 -17.25 -6.93
CA LEU A 80 -2.33 -17.35 -6.25
C LEU A 80 -2.33 -16.45 -5.02
N CYS A 81 -3.38 -15.65 -4.88
CA CYS A 81 -3.80 -15.08 -3.62
C CYS A 81 -5.30 -15.38 -3.48
N ASP A 82 -5.70 -16.06 -2.42
CA ASP A 82 -7.08 -16.33 -2.08
C ASP A 82 -7.25 -16.11 -0.58
N ILE A 83 -7.49 -14.85 -0.19
CA ILE A 83 -7.73 -14.46 1.19
C ILE A 83 -9.17 -13.98 1.28
N ARG A 84 -9.99 -14.66 2.11
CA ARG A 84 -11.43 -14.39 2.23
C ARG A 84 -11.76 -13.65 3.49
N GLU A 85 -12.70 -12.71 3.37
CA GLU A 85 -13.20 -11.88 4.47
C GLU A 85 -12.05 -11.20 5.26
N ALA A 86 -11.10 -10.61 4.53
CA ALA A 86 -9.88 -10.04 5.09
C ALA A 86 -10.12 -8.61 5.63
N VAL A 87 -9.53 -8.29 6.78
CA VAL A 87 -9.64 -6.95 7.40
C VAL A 87 -8.25 -6.38 7.63
N ASN A 88 -7.97 -5.16 7.14
CA ASN A 88 -6.66 -4.55 7.31
C ASN A 88 -6.28 -4.44 8.81
N PRO A 89 -5.12 -4.96 9.25
CA PRO A 89 -4.67 -4.88 10.65
C PRO A 89 -4.58 -3.46 11.21
N LEU A 90 -4.31 -2.46 10.38
CA LEU A 90 -4.23 -1.05 10.77
C LEU A 90 -5.58 -0.51 11.29
N LEU A 91 -6.71 -1.10 10.88
CA LEU A 91 -8.05 -0.74 11.40
C LEU A 91 -8.25 -1.18 12.87
N TYR A 92 -7.33 -1.97 13.43
CA TYR A 92 -7.28 -2.32 14.85
C TYR A 92 -6.23 -1.52 15.62
N ALA A 93 -5.35 -0.77 14.93
CA ALA A 93 -4.17 -0.14 15.50
C ALA A 93 -4.43 1.24 16.16
N GLY A 94 -5.68 1.71 16.23
CA GLY A 94 -6.02 2.98 16.89
C GLY A 94 -7.49 3.08 17.31
N THR A 95 -7.77 3.86 18.36
CA THR A 95 -9.14 4.14 18.85
C THR A 95 -9.85 5.24 18.06
N ASN A 96 -9.14 5.97 17.20
CA ASN A 96 -9.63 7.15 16.47
C ASN A 96 -9.61 6.97 14.93
N ILE A 97 -9.52 5.75 14.41
CA ILE A 97 -9.68 5.50 12.98
C ILE A 97 -11.18 5.31 12.73
N PRO A 98 -11.91 6.29 12.14
CA PRO A 98 -13.36 6.20 11.93
C PRO A 98 -13.75 5.17 10.86
N ASN A 99 -12.79 4.47 10.24
CA ASN A 99 -13.08 3.50 9.21
C ASN A 99 -13.65 2.20 9.81
N PRO A 100 -14.80 1.74 9.31
CA PRO A 100 -15.41 0.50 9.77
C PRO A 100 -14.56 -0.71 9.36
N LYS A 101 -14.57 -1.74 10.21
CA LYS A 101 -13.83 -3.00 10.01
C LYS A 101 -14.57 -3.92 9.04
N ILE A 102 -14.76 -3.46 7.81
CA ILE A 102 -15.51 -4.20 6.78
C ILE A 102 -14.58 -5.22 6.10
N PRO A 103 -14.93 -6.52 6.13
CA PRO A 103 -14.13 -7.56 5.51
C PRO A 103 -14.25 -7.52 3.98
N ASN A 104 -13.12 -7.72 3.31
CA ASN A 104 -13.00 -7.73 1.86
C ASN A 104 -12.20 -8.95 1.40
N ASP A 105 -12.60 -9.55 0.27
CA ASP A 105 -11.84 -10.62 -0.35
C ASP A 105 -10.64 -10.03 -1.08
N ILE A 106 -9.46 -10.64 -0.91
CA ILE A 106 -8.22 -10.28 -1.58
C ILE A 106 -7.82 -11.48 -2.43
N LEU A 107 -8.28 -11.46 -3.68
CA LEU A 107 -8.07 -12.51 -4.64
C LEU A 107 -7.01 -12.07 -5.64
N SER A 108 -6.20 -12.96 -6.18
CA SER A 108 -5.38 -12.77 -7.38
C SER A 108 -4.94 -14.11 -7.95
N SER A 109 -4.66 -14.15 -9.25
CA SER A 109 -4.19 -15.37 -9.90
C SER A 109 -3.28 -15.03 -11.08
N GLU A 110 -2.67 -16.04 -11.68
CA GLU A 110 -1.89 -15.91 -12.92
C GLU A 110 -2.68 -15.25 -14.07
N PHE A 111 -4.01 -15.38 -14.07
CA PHE A 111 -4.88 -14.80 -15.09
C PHE A 111 -5.49 -13.45 -14.68
N SER A 112 -5.19 -12.96 -13.49
CA SER A 112 -5.73 -11.72 -12.93
C SER A 112 -4.66 -11.10 -12.03
N THR A 113 -3.59 -10.63 -12.67
CA THR A 113 -2.38 -10.11 -12.02
C THR A 113 -2.50 -8.62 -11.76
N LEU A 114 -3.24 -7.87 -12.57
CA LEU A 114 -3.45 -6.45 -12.37
C LEU A 114 -4.83 -6.19 -11.74
N ARG A 115 -4.85 -5.51 -10.59
CA ARG A 115 -6.05 -4.95 -9.98
C ARG A 115 -5.98 -3.45 -9.94
N LEU A 116 -6.93 -2.81 -10.62
CA LEU A 116 -7.09 -1.37 -10.58
C LEU A 116 -8.32 -1.03 -9.74
N ILE A 117 -8.14 -0.29 -8.65
CA ILE A 117 -9.22 0.11 -7.74
C ILE A 117 -9.49 1.60 -7.93
N THR A 118 -10.72 1.91 -8.32
CA THR A 118 -11.20 3.29 -8.56
C THR A 118 -12.15 3.75 -7.46
N GLY A 119 -12.32 5.07 -7.32
CA GLY A 119 -13.28 5.71 -6.41
C GLY A 119 -12.71 6.87 -5.62
N GLU A 120 -13.48 7.41 -4.69
CA GLU A 120 -13.08 8.54 -3.83
C GLU A 120 -12.04 8.15 -2.76
N ASN A 121 -11.15 9.07 -2.42
CA ASN A 121 -9.99 8.77 -1.55
C ASN A 121 -10.38 8.29 -0.15
N GLU A 122 -11.51 8.77 0.36
CA GLU A 122 -12.02 8.39 1.68
C GLU A 122 -12.71 7.02 1.73
N TYR A 123 -12.86 6.34 0.58
CA TYR A 123 -13.68 5.11 0.49
C TYR A 123 -12.91 3.82 0.83
N GLY A 124 -11.81 3.92 1.57
CA GLY A 124 -11.07 2.78 2.13
C GLY A 124 -10.18 1.99 1.15
N LYS A 125 -9.99 2.47 -0.08
CA LYS A 125 -9.21 1.80 -1.14
C LYS A 125 -7.75 1.54 -0.74
N SER A 126 -7.10 2.52 -0.10
CA SER A 126 -5.71 2.40 0.36
C SER A 126 -5.56 1.32 1.43
N PHE A 127 -6.52 1.23 2.37
CA PHE A 127 -6.53 0.14 3.37
C PHE A 127 -6.67 -1.22 2.72
N TYR A 128 -7.45 -1.34 1.65
CA TYR A 128 -7.59 -2.61 0.94
C TYR A 128 -6.27 -3.07 0.30
N ILE A 129 -5.58 -2.22 -0.45
CA ILE A 129 -4.30 -2.61 -1.08
C ILE A 129 -3.17 -2.79 -0.06
N MET A 130 -3.17 -2.01 1.03
CA MET A 130 -2.23 -2.19 2.14
C MET A 130 -2.40 -3.56 2.80
N ALA A 131 -3.64 -4.04 2.95
CA ALA A 131 -3.91 -5.35 3.53
C ALA A 131 -3.26 -6.47 2.69
N ARG A 132 -3.34 -6.39 1.35
CA ARG A 132 -2.67 -7.35 0.45
C ARG A 132 -1.16 -7.42 0.71
N GLY A 133 -0.50 -6.27 0.82
CA GLY A 133 0.94 -6.18 1.09
C GLY A 133 1.32 -6.68 2.48
N ILE A 134 0.60 -6.25 3.52
CA ILE A 134 0.82 -6.68 4.90
C ILE A 134 0.64 -8.20 5.03
N PHE A 135 -0.42 -8.76 4.44
CA PHE A 135 -0.68 -10.19 4.51
C PHE A 135 0.33 -11.03 3.74
N GLN A 136 0.87 -10.53 2.62
CA GLN A 136 1.99 -11.18 1.96
C GLN A 136 3.21 -11.23 2.88
N ALA A 137 3.56 -10.11 3.51
CA ALA A 137 4.69 -10.05 4.44
C ALA A 137 4.48 -10.97 5.65
N PHE A 138 3.28 -10.97 6.23
CA PHE A 138 2.93 -11.84 7.36
C PHE A 138 3.03 -13.32 6.98
N GLY A 139 2.43 -13.73 5.86
CA GLY A 139 2.49 -15.12 5.41
C GLY A 139 3.92 -15.61 5.18
N GLN A 140 4.77 -14.80 4.55
CA GLN A 140 6.18 -15.15 4.33
C GLN A 140 7.04 -15.12 5.60
N ALA A 141 6.62 -14.37 6.62
CA ALA A 141 7.23 -14.40 7.95
C ALA A 141 6.69 -15.53 8.86
N GLY A 142 5.79 -16.38 8.35
CA GLY A 142 5.16 -17.44 9.15
C GLY A 142 4.13 -16.92 10.16
N LEU A 143 3.60 -15.71 9.96
CA LEU A 143 2.61 -15.07 10.81
C LEU A 143 1.19 -15.31 10.29
N PRO A 144 0.18 -15.35 11.16
CA PRO A 144 -1.20 -15.43 10.74
C PRO A 144 -1.69 -14.09 10.18
N VAL A 145 -2.80 -14.14 9.45
CA VAL A 145 -3.46 -12.98 8.84
C VAL A 145 -4.85 -12.78 9.41
N ILE A 146 -5.40 -11.57 9.28
CA ILE A 146 -6.76 -11.25 9.73
C ILE A 146 -7.74 -11.53 8.59
N ALA A 147 -8.22 -12.77 8.53
CA ALA A 147 -9.11 -13.29 7.49
C ALA A 147 -9.83 -14.54 7.99
N LYS A 148 -10.87 -14.95 7.27
CA LYS A 148 -11.58 -16.22 7.52
C LYS A 148 -10.86 -17.42 6.93
N SER A 149 -10.26 -17.25 5.75
CA SER A 149 -9.36 -18.22 5.12
C SER A 149 -8.28 -17.48 4.33
N ALA A 150 -7.10 -18.10 4.18
CA ALA A 150 -6.00 -17.50 3.44
C ALA A 150 -5.14 -18.58 2.77
N ARG A 151 -4.96 -18.45 1.45
CA ARG A 151 -4.03 -19.24 0.65
C ARG A 151 -3.24 -18.27 -0.21
N MET A 152 -1.93 -18.42 -0.26
CA MET A 152 -1.09 -17.51 -1.06
C MET A 152 0.18 -18.18 -1.55
N THR A 153 0.69 -17.71 -2.68
CA THR A 153 2.02 -18.07 -3.18
C THR A 153 3.07 -17.09 -2.67
N LEU A 154 4.33 -17.54 -2.64
CA LEU A 154 5.46 -16.68 -2.32
C LEU A 154 5.74 -15.69 -3.48
N VAL A 155 6.18 -14.49 -3.11
CA VAL A 155 6.64 -13.44 -4.00
C VAL A 155 8.09 -13.11 -3.68
N ASP A 156 8.86 -12.79 -4.72
CA ASP A 156 10.29 -12.49 -4.57
C ASP A 156 10.51 -11.13 -3.90
N LYS A 157 9.61 -10.18 -4.19
CA LYS A 157 9.68 -8.79 -3.72
C LYS A 157 8.29 -8.22 -3.52
N ILE A 158 8.13 -7.44 -2.45
CA ILE A 158 6.99 -6.54 -2.24
C ILE A 158 7.49 -5.13 -2.55
N LEU A 159 6.96 -4.54 -3.61
CA LEU A 159 7.33 -3.21 -4.12
C LEU A 159 6.17 -2.27 -3.86
N ALA A 160 6.33 -1.30 -2.96
CA ALA A 160 5.23 -0.44 -2.55
C ALA A 160 5.56 1.04 -2.76
N ASN A 161 4.63 1.76 -3.38
CA ASN A 161 4.57 3.22 -3.35
C ASN A 161 3.19 3.59 -2.80
N ILE A 162 3.11 3.74 -1.48
CA ILE A 162 1.87 4.04 -0.77
C ILE A 162 2.05 5.45 -0.21
N GLY A 163 1.16 6.37 -0.58
CA GLY A 163 1.19 7.77 -0.14
C GLY A 163 0.87 7.92 1.34
N LEU A 164 1.76 7.47 2.23
CA LEU A 164 1.67 7.73 3.65
C LEU A 164 2.14 9.16 3.91
N THR A 165 1.16 10.07 3.90
CA THR A 165 1.27 11.49 4.28
C THR A 165 2.23 12.34 3.46
N HIS A 166 1.75 13.51 3.05
CA HIS A 166 2.51 14.55 2.38
C HIS A 166 3.82 14.85 3.12
N ASP A 167 4.94 14.43 2.54
CA ASP A 167 6.24 14.91 2.97
C ASP A 167 6.42 16.32 2.40
N VAL A 168 5.97 17.32 3.18
CA VAL A 168 6.10 18.76 2.88
C VAL A 168 7.53 19.25 3.15
N LEU A 169 8.45 18.40 3.60
CA LEU A 169 9.77 18.82 4.11
C LEU A 169 10.91 18.82 3.09
N HIS A 170 10.65 18.53 1.82
CA HIS A 170 11.67 18.68 0.78
C HIS A 170 11.20 19.55 -0.37
N ALA A 171 11.92 20.65 -0.59
CA ALA A 171 11.77 21.62 -1.69
C ALA A 171 12.12 21.04 -3.09
N LYS A 172 11.70 19.80 -3.36
CA LYS A 172 11.63 19.18 -4.69
C LYS A 172 10.15 18.97 -4.98
N SER A 173 9.68 19.28 -6.19
CA SER A 173 8.25 19.11 -6.49
C SER A 173 7.82 17.68 -6.15
N THR A 174 6.75 17.55 -5.36
CA THR A 174 6.17 16.27 -4.92
C THR A 174 5.98 15.30 -6.09
N TYR A 175 5.69 15.85 -7.28
CA TYR A 175 5.69 15.15 -8.57
C TYR A 175 6.99 14.41 -8.92
N LYS A 176 8.13 15.09 -8.87
CA LYS A 176 9.40 14.51 -9.32
C LYS A 176 9.79 13.34 -8.43
N VAL A 177 9.46 13.41 -7.15
CA VAL A 177 9.72 12.33 -6.18
C VAL A 177 8.78 11.16 -6.43
N ILE A 178 7.46 11.36 -6.45
CA ILE A 178 6.46 10.28 -6.65
C ILE A 178 6.69 9.56 -7.98
N ASN A 179 6.84 10.30 -9.08
CA ASN A 179 7.03 9.73 -10.39
C ASN A 179 8.41 9.02 -10.52
N SER A 180 9.46 9.54 -9.87
CA SER A 180 10.74 8.85 -9.82
C SER A 180 10.65 7.53 -9.06
N THR A 181 9.91 7.48 -7.95
CA THR A 181 9.76 6.27 -7.15
C THR A 181 9.00 5.20 -7.92
N THR A 182 7.86 5.53 -8.52
CA THR A 182 7.08 4.57 -9.33
C THR A 182 7.93 4.02 -10.48
N TYR A 183 8.70 4.88 -11.16
CA TYR A 183 9.59 4.48 -12.25
C TYR A 183 10.70 3.53 -11.77
N GLU A 184 11.36 3.82 -10.65
CA GLU A 184 12.39 2.94 -10.09
C GLU A 184 11.81 1.61 -9.60
N LEU A 185 10.62 1.60 -9.00
CA LEU A 185 9.93 0.36 -8.64
C LEU A 185 9.60 -0.48 -9.89
N ALA A 186 9.16 0.15 -10.98
CA ALA A 186 8.88 -0.54 -12.23
C ALA A 186 10.14 -1.23 -12.80
N LYS A 187 11.33 -0.61 -12.69
CA LYS A 187 12.60 -1.26 -13.09
C LYS A 187 12.95 -2.48 -12.24
N LEU A 188 12.60 -2.45 -10.95
CA LEU A 188 12.86 -3.52 -9.99
C LEU A 188 11.86 -4.68 -10.10
N ALA A 189 10.68 -4.42 -10.66
CA ALA A 189 9.61 -5.38 -10.86
C ALA A 189 10.02 -6.43 -11.90
N ARG A 190 10.44 -7.60 -11.40
CA ARG A 190 10.83 -8.77 -12.21
C ARG A 190 10.37 -10.03 -11.50
N GLY A 191 10.23 -11.12 -12.27
CA GLY A 191 9.90 -12.43 -11.71
C GLY A 191 8.57 -12.39 -10.97
N ARG A 192 8.53 -12.93 -9.75
CA ARG A 192 7.33 -12.93 -8.91
C ARG A 192 7.23 -11.72 -8.00
N SER A 193 7.35 -10.51 -8.54
CA SER A 193 7.12 -9.29 -7.75
C SER A 193 5.63 -9.02 -7.51
N LEU A 194 5.32 -8.45 -6.34
CA LEU A 194 4.03 -7.88 -5.96
C LEU A 194 4.18 -6.37 -5.85
N MET A 195 3.44 -5.62 -6.67
CA MET A 195 3.42 -4.16 -6.65
C MET A 195 2.17 -3.64 -5.93
N ILE A 196 2.34 -2.72 -5.00
CA ILE A 196 1.25 -2.02 -4.28
C ILE A 196 1.42 -0.52 -4.53
N LEU A 197 0.56 0.08 -5.34
CA LEU A 197 0.68 1.46 -5.78
C LEU A 197 -0.57 2.26 -5.39
N ASP A 198 -0.38 3.32 -4.63
CA ASP A 198 -1.44 4.26 -4.27
C ASP A 198 -1.22 5.58 -5.00
N GLU A 199 -2.09 5.89 -5.95
CA GLU A 199 -2.04 7.06 -6.81
C GLU A 199 -0.65 7.32 -7.45
N PRO A 200 -0.09 6.36 -8.24
CA PRO A 200 1.29 6.42 -8.72
C PRO A 200 1.60 7.60 -9.66
N THR A 201 0.58 8.32 -10.14
CA THR A 201 0.67 9.47 -11.04
C THR A 201 0.20 10.79 -10.42
N SER A 202 -0.10 10.81 -9.12
CA SER A 202 -0.52 12.03 -8.42
C SER A 202 0.59 13.08 -8.38
N GLY A 203 0.20 14.36 -8.49
CA GLY A 203 1.11 15.50 -8.37
C GLY A 203 1.52 16.18 -9.69
N THR A 204 0.98 15.78 -10.84
CA THR A 204 1.24 16.43 -12.15
C THR A 204 -0.02 17.09 -12.72
N TYR A 205 0.12 17.77 -13.85
CA TYR A 205 -1.04 18.26 -14.61
C TYR A 205 -1.91 17.07 -15.03
N ASP A 206 -3.20 17.10 -14.74
CA ASP A 206 -4.15 15.98 -14.94
C ASP A 206 -3.99 15.26 -16.28
N LEU A 207 -3.86 16.01 -17.38
CA LEU A 207 -3.68 15.40 -18.71
C LEU A 207 -2.38 14.58 -18.81
N LYS A 208 -1.26 15.08 -18.26
CA LYS A 208 0.00 14.34 -18.21
C LYS A 208 -0.09 13.14 -17.25
N ALA A 209 -0.84 13.28 -16.15
CA ALA A 209 -1.08 12.20 -15.18
C ALA A 209 -1.78 11.03 -15.87
N VAL A 210 -2.84 11.31 -16.62
CA VAL A 210 -3.60 10.32 -17.37
C VAL A 210 -2.75 9.65 -18.44
N VAL A 211 -2.01 10.41 -19.26
CA VAL A 211 -1.15 9.83 -20.31
C VAL A 211 -0.06 8.92 -19.72
N GLN A 212 0.61 9.36 -18.65
CA GLN A 212 1.62 8.54 -17.98
C GLN A 212 0.99 7.33 -17.30
N GLY A 213 -0.14 7.52 -16.64
CA GLY A 213 -0.88 6.46 -15.95
C GLY A 213 -1.30 5.36 -16.90
N LYS A 214 -1.78 5.71 -18.10
CA LYS A 214 -2.07 4.75 -19.16
C LYS A 214 -0.83 3.94 -19.52
N ALA A 215 0.29 4.59 -19.83
CA ALA A 215 1.53 3.88 -20.17
C ALA A 215 2.03 2.96 -19.02
N TYR A 216 1.87 3.37 -17.76
CA TYR A 216 2.20 2.53 -16.60
C TYR A 216 1.30 1.30 -16.51
N ILE A 217 -0.02 1.49 -16.63
CA ILE A 217 -0.99 0.39 -16.58
C ILE A 217 -0.75 -0.61 -17.70
N GLU A 218 -0.52 -0.12 -18.93
CA GLU A 218 -0.17 -0.96 -20.09
C GLU A 218 1.11 -1.76 -19.84
N GLY A 219 2.19 -1.09 -19.42
CA GLY A 219 3.46 -1.75 -19.14
C GLY A 219 3.40 -2.77 -18.01
N ILE A 220 2.63 -2.51 -16.94
CA ILE A 220 2.41 -3.46 -15.84
C ILE A 220 1.61 -4.67 -16.32
N ALA A 221 0.53 -4.44 -17.08
CA ALA A 221 -0.31 -5.51 -17.60
C ALA A 221 0.47 -6.42 -18.55
N GLU A 222 1.26 -5.85 -19.47
CA GLU A 222 2.10 -6.61 -20.40
C GLU A 222 3.24 -7.37 -19.71
N ALA A 223 3.83 -6.80 -18.66
CA ALA A 223 4.88 -7.45 -17.90
C ALA A 223 4.36 -8.68 -17.10
N GLY A 224 3.06 -8.77 -16.83
CA GLY A 224 2.45 -9.87 -16.08
C GLY A 224 2.83 -9.92 -14.60
N ASN A 225 3.41 -8.84 -14.06
CA ASN A 225 3.66 -8.74 -12.63
C ASN A 225 2.34 -8.59 -11.87
N GLU A 226 2.27 -9.11 -10.63
CA GLU A 226 1.12 -8.85 -9.78
C GLU A 226 1.17 -7.40 -9.32
N ALA A 227 0.10 -6.64 -9.55
CA ALA A 227 0.02 -5.23 -9.19
C ALA A 227 -1.38 -4.86 -8.70
N TRP A 228 -1.41 -4.12 -7.60
CA TRP A 228 -2.61 -3.55 -7.01
C TRP A 228 -2.46 -2.04 -7.03
N VAL A 229 -3.31 -1.36 -7.79
CA VAL A 229 -3.17 0.06 -8.10
C VAL A 229 -4.44 0.78 -7.71
N VAL A 230 -4.33 1.78 -6.84
CA VAL A 230 -5.41 2.70 -6.51
C VAL A 230 -5.27 3.97 -7.36
N THR A 231 -6.37 4.43 -7.94
CA THR A 231 -6.40 5.70 -8.69
C THR A 231 -7.76 6.37 -8.60
N HIS A 232 -7.77 7.70 -8.70
CA HIS A 232 -8.98 8.49 -8.91
C HIS A 232 -9.25 8.78 -10.41
N HIS A 233 -8.33 8.43 -11.31
CA HIS A 233 -8.48 8.64 -12.75
C HIS A 233 -9.27 7.50 -13.40
N LEU A 234 -10.52 7.77 -13.81
CA LEU A 234 -11.39 6.79 -14.45
C LEU A 234 -10.89 6.38 -15.85
N GLU A 235 -10.10 7.22 -16.51
CA GLU A 235 -9.51 6.92 -17.82
C GLU A 235 -8.51 5.76 -17.78
N LEU A 236 -7.89 5.52 -16.61
CA LEU A 236 -6.99 4.38 -16.40
C LEU A 236 -7.79 3.08 -16.30
N ALA A 237 -9.01 3.12 -15.77
CA ALA A 237 -9.89 1.95 -15.72
C ALA A 237 -10.32 1.47 -17.11
N GLU A 238 -10.68 2.40 -18.00
CA GLU A 238 -10.96 2.05 -19.39
C GLU A 238 -9.74 1.48 -20.12
N THR A 239 -8.54 1.93 -19.74
CA THR A 239 -7.28 1.38 -20.29
C THR A 239 -7.02 -0.03 -19.76
N ALA A 240 -7.17 -0.25 -18.46
CA ALA A 240 -6.96 -1.55 -17.82
C ALA A 240 -7.90 -2.63 -18.39
N LYS A 241 -9.17 -2.30 -18.65
CA LYS A 241 -10.15 -3.23 -19.25
C LYS A 241 -9.74 -3.84 -20.59
N ARG A 242 -8.79 -3.23 -21.32
CA ARG A 242 -8.28 -3.77 -22.58
C ARG A 242 -7.41 -5.00 -22.39
N TYR A 243 -6.95 -5.26 -21.17
CA TYR A 243 -6.04 -6.35 -20.84
C TYR A 243 -6.78 -7.49 -20.14
N PRO A 244 -6.63 -8.76 -20.60
CA PRO A 244 -7.35 -9.90 -20.05
C PRO A 244 -6.92 -10.26 -18.62
N ASN A 245 -5.71 -9.88 -18.22
CA ASN A 245 -5.16 -10.09 -16.88
C ASN A 245 -5.47 -8.95 -15.90
N ALA A 246 -6.29 -7.98 -16.31
CA ALA A 246 -6.66 -6.85 -15.49
C ALA A 246 -8.11 -6.97 -14.98
N GLU A 247 -8.30 -6.72 -13.69
CA GLU A 247 -9.60 -6.60 -13.07
C GLU A 247 -9.77 -5.18 -12.54
N VAL A 248 -10.88 -4.54 -12.88
CA VAL A 248 -11.21 -3.21 -12.38
C VAL A 248 -12.23 -3.32 -11.25
N LEU A 249 -11.90 -2.72 -10.13
CA LEU A 249 -12.65 -2.74 -8.89
C LEU A 249 -13.02 -1.31 -8.46
N THR A 250 -14.03 -1.21 -7.61
CA THR A 250 -14.46 0.03 -6.97
C THR A 250 -14.98 -0.25 -5.57
N THR A 251 -15.04 0.78 -4.72
CA THR A 251 -15.81 0.69 -3.49
C THR A 251 -17.31 0.76 -3.80
N GLU A 252 -18.09 -0.15 -3.22
CA GLU A 252 -19.55 -0.14 -3.26
C GLU A 252 -20.09 1.06 -2.47
N THR A 253 -21.07 1.73 -3.05
CA THR A 253 -21.76 2.87 -2.44
C THR A 253 -23.24 2.57 -2.27
N ARG A 254 -23.80 2.96 -1.12
CA ARG A 254 -25.23 2.89 -0.84
C ARG A 254 -25.69 4.24 -0.33
N ASP A 255 -26.72 4.80 -0.96
CA ASP A 255 -27.27 6.13 -0.64
C ASP A 255 -26.20 7.25 -0.62
N GLY A 256 -25.23 7.17 -1.54
CA GLY A 256 -24.11 8.11 -1.64
C GLY A 256 -22.97 7.91 -0.64
N LYS A 257 -23.08 6.94 0.28
CA LYS A 257 -22.05 6.65 1.28
C LYS A 257 -21.29 5.37 0.93
N PRO A 258 -19.98 5.29 1.21
CA PRO A 258 -19.22 4.07 0.99
C PRO A 258 -19.65 2.98 1.98
N THR A 259 -19.86 1.77 1.49
CA THR A 259 -20.01 0.57 2.35
C THR A 259 -18.65 -0.01 2.74
N TYR A 260 -17.56 0.51 2.16
CA TYR A 260 -16.17 0.04 2.30
C TYR A 260 -15.95 -1.40 1.80
N ARG A 261 -16.94 -1.97 1.10
CA ARG A 261 -16.81 -3.23 0.37
C ARG A 261 -16.25 -2.95 -1.03
N ILE A 262 -15.22 -3.68 -1.43
CA ILE A 262 -14.67 -3.62 -2.77
C ILE A 262 -15.41 -4.62 -3.66
N VAL A 263 -15.87 -4.14 -4.82
CA VAL A 263 -16.65 -4.90 -5.78
C VAL A 263 -16.08 -4.71 -7.19
N SER A 264 -16.32 -5.67 -8.07
CA SER A 264 -15.94 -5.53 -9.49
C SER A 264 -16.77 -4.45 -10.16
N GLY A 265 -16.11 -3.57 -10.90
CA GLY A 265 -16.74 -2.46 -11.61
C GLY A 265 -15.89 -1.21 -11.62
N ILE A 266 -16.36 -0.21 -12.38
CA ILE A 266 -15.79 1.14 -12.38
C ILE A 266 -16.62 2.00 -11.45
N PHE A 267 -15.95 2.85 -10.67
CA PHE A 267 -16.61 3.87 -9.90
C PHE A 267 -17.46 4.80 -10.79
N GLN A 268 -18.73 4.95 -10.43
CA GLN A 268 -19.64 5.88 -11.10
C GLN A 268 -19.98 7.03 -10.15
N PRO A 269 -19.51 8.26 -10.42
CA PRO A 269 -19.88 9.40 -9.61
C PRO A 269 -21.38 9.70 -9.76
N THR A 270 -22.03 9.95 -8.62
CA THR A 270 -23.45 10.33 -8.52
C THR A 270 -23.59 11.66 -7.77
N GLU A 271 -24.77 12.30 -7.86
CA GLU A 271 -25.11 13.50 -7.05
C GLU A 271 -24.79 13.33 -5.56
N ALA A 272 -24.92 12.10 -5.05
CA ALA A 272 -24.77 11.82 -3.63
C ALA A 272 -23.32 11.52 -3.22
N THR A 273 -22.45 11.12 -4.17
CA THR A 273 -21.01 10.87 -3.90
C THR A 273 -20.16 12.12 -4.11
N VAL A 274 -20.62 13.07 -4.93
CA VAL A 274 -19.97 14.36 -5.13
C VAL A 274 -20.26 15.25 -3.91
N HIS A 275 -19.44 15.13 -2.86
CA HIS A 275 -19.47 15.99 -1.68
C HIS A 275 -18.84 17.35 -1.99
N LEU A 276 -19.57 18.13 -2.76
CA LEU A 276 -19.26 19.54 -3.02
C LEU A 276 -20.24 20.36 -2.19
N ASP A 277 -19.75 21.25 -1.32
CA ASP A 277 -20.55 22.24 -0.57
C ASP A 277 -21.13 23.33 -1.51
N TYR A 278 -21.58 22.92 -2.68
CA TYR A 278 -22.19 23.76 -3.70
C TYR A 278 -23.70 23.49 -3.75
N PRO A 279 -24.51 24.49 -4.11
CA PRO A 279 -25.95 24.29 -4.31
C PRO A 279 -26.23 23.11 -5.25
N LYS A 280 -27.16 22.22 -4.88
CA LYS A 280 -27.51 21.02 -5.67
C LYS A 280 -27.85 21.33 -7.13
N GLU A 281 -28.44 22.48 -7.38
CA GLU A 281 -28.77 23.00 -8.72
C GLU A 281 -27.53 23.25 -9.58
N MET A 282 -26.44 23.73 -8.97
CA MET A 282 -25.16 23.96 -9.62
C MET A 282 -24.45 22.63 -9.93
N LEU A 283 -24.49 21.68 -8.99
CA LEU A 283 -23.96 20.33 -9.21
C LEU A 283 -24.67 19.61 -10.35
N ARG A 284 -26.01 19.62 -10.34
CA ARG A 284 -26.85 19.11 -11.44
C ARG A 284 -26.49 19.72 -12.78
N ALA A 285 -26.38 21.04 -12.83
CA ALA A 285 -26.04 21.76 -14.05
C ALA A 285 -24.62 21.45 -14.57
N SER A 286 -23.67 21.23 -13.66
CA SER A 286 -22.29 20.88 -14.00
C SER A 286 -22.20 19.45 -14.55
N MET A 287 -22.83 18.47 -13.86
CA MET A 287 -22.81 17.06 -14.27
C MET A 287 -23.60 16.80 -15.57
N SER A 288 -24.66 17.57 -15.83
CA SER A 288 -25.43 17.41 -17.07
C SER A 288 -24.71 17.98 -18.30
N GLY A 289 -23.59 18.70 -18.13
CA GLY A 289 -22.83 19.30 -19.24
C GLY A 289 -23.63 20.29 -20.08
N ASP A 290 -24.79 20.74 -19.60
CA ASP A 290 -25.84 21.35 -20.43
C ASP A 290 -25.64 22.86 -20.67
N TYR A 291 -24.43 23.35 -20.41
CA TYR A 291 -24.10 24.78 -20.53
C TYR A 291 -24.26 25.27 -21.97
N ALA A 292 -23.84 24.48 -22.96
CA ALA A 292 -24.04 24.78 -24.38
C ALA A 292 -25.53 24.84 -24.75
N THR A 293 -26.35 23.93 -24.25
CA THR A 293 -27.81 23.93 -24.49
C THR A 293 -28.49 25.11 -23.82
N ARG A 294 -28.08 25.49 -22.60
CA ARG A 294 -28.56 26.70 -21.92
C ARG A 294 -28.19 27.97 -22.68
N LEU A 295 -26.97 28.05 -23.21
CA LEU A 295 -26.51 29.11 -24.10
C LEU A 295 -27.38 29.22 -25.36
N ARG A 296 -27.67 28.09 -26.01
CA ARG A 296 -28.55 28.04 -27.19
C ARG A 296 -29.98 28.51 -26.87
N LYS A 297 -30.57 28.06 -25.76
CA LYS A 297 -31.89 28.54 -25.30
C LYS A 297 -31.92 30.03 -24.99
N LEU A 298 -30.82 30.57 -24.45
CA LEU A 298 -30.67 32.01 -24.26
C LEU A 298 -30.69 32.71 -25.61
N MET A 299 -29.93 32.26 -26.60
CA MET A 299 -29.91 32.85 -27.96
C MET A 299 -31.25 32.81 -28.71
N GLU A 300 -32.14 31.89 -28.36
CA GLU A 300 -33.50 31.76 -28.91
C GLU A 300 -34.50 32.75 -28.28
N LYS A 301 -34.16 33.38 -27.16
CA LYS A 301 -35.04 34.30 -26.45
C LYS A 301 -35.14 35.65 -27.18
N GLU A 302 -36.35 36.12 -27.44
CA GLU A 302 -36.57 37.45 -28.03
C GLU A 302 -36.08 38.58 -27.12
N GLY A 303 -35.45 39.61 -27.72
CA GLY A 303 -34.97 40.79 -27.00
C GLY A 303 -33.47 40.84 -26.68
N ILE A 304 -32.66 39.91 -27.22
CA ILE A 304 -31.20 39.95 -27.05
C ILE A 304 -30.56 40.90 -28.07
N SER A 305 -29.75 41.84 -27.58
CA SER A 305 -28.94 42.73 -28.41
C SER A 305 -28.00 41.94 -29.32
N ALA A 306 -27.76 42.44 -30.54
CA ALA A 306 -26.83 41.84 -31.51
C ALA A 306 -25.43 41.61 -30.90
N GLU A 307 -24.93 42.55 -30.10
CA GLU A 307 -23.63 42.44 -29.42
C GLU A 307 -23.62 41.28 -28.40
N HIS A 308 -24.72 41.10 -27.67
CA HIS A 308 -24.85 39.98 -26.73
C HIS A 308 -24.94 38.64 -27.47
N ARG A 309 -25.62 38.59 -28.62
CA ARG A 309 -25.72 37.38 -29.43
C ARG A 309 -24.35 36.93 -29.96
N GLU A 310 -23.57 37.88 -30.48
CA GLU A 310 -22.20 37.63 -30.97
C GLU A 310 -21.26 37.13 -29.85
N ARG A 311 -21.38 37.66 -28.62
CA ARG A 311 -20.61 37.15 -27.48
C ARG A 311 -20.98 35.71 -27.13
N LEU A 312 -22.27 35.36 -27.13
CA LEU A 312 -22.74 34.01 -26.82
C LEU A 312 -22.31 33.00 -27.91
N GLU A 313 -22.33 33.38 -29.18
CA GLU A 313 -21.81 32.59 -30.31
C GLU A 313 -20.31 32.31 -30.17
N ASN A 314 -19.53 33.34 -29.85
CA ASN A 314 -18.09 33.18 -29.59
C ASN A 314 -17.81 32.26 -28.39
N MET A 315 -18.64 32.30 -27.34
CA MET A 315 -18.51 31.40 -26.19
C MET A 315 -18.86 29.95 -26.55
N LEU A 316 -19.94 29.74 -27.33
CA LEU A 316 -20.32 28.41 -27.83
C LEU A 316 -19.22 27.81 -28.71
N GLY A 317 -18.65 28.58 -29.63
CA GLY A 317 -17.55 28.13 -30.49
C GLY A 317 -16.32 27.70 -29.69
N ARG A 318 -16.00 28.37 -28.57
CA ARG A 318 -14.88 27.98 -27.69
C ARG A 318 -15.14 26.69 -26.90
N ILE A 319 -16.41 26.36 -26.64
CA ILE A 319 -16.79 25.15 -25.90
C ILE A 319 -16.71 23.93 -26.82
N GLU A 320 -17.21 24.02 -28.05
CA GLU A 320 -17.19 22.92 -29.03
C GLU A 320 -15.77 22.54 -29.52
N ILE A 321 -14.79 23.44 -29.39
CA ILE A 321 -13.39 23.15 -29.73
C ILE A 321 -12.66 22.37 -28.61
N LYS A 322 -13.20 22.36 -27.38
CA LYS A 322 -12.59 21.71 -26.20
C LYS A 322 -13.20 20.36 -25.82
N SER A 323 -14.35 19.99 -26.39
CA SER A 323 -15.00 18.68 -26.25
C SER A 323 -14.50 17.70 -27.30
#